data_AF-A0A972CEJ5-F1
#
_entry.id   AF-A0A972CEJ5-F1
#
_cell.length_a   1.000
_cell.length_b   1.000
_cell.length_c   1.000
_cell.angle_alpha   90.00
_cell.angle_beta   90.00
_cell.angle_gamma   90.00
#
_symmetry.space_group_name_H-M   'P 1'
#
loop_
_entity.id
_entity.type
_entity.pdbx_description
1 polymer ?
#
loop_
_entity_poly.entity_id
_entity_poly.type
_entity_poly.pdbx_seq_one_letter_code
_entity_poly.pdbx_strand_id
1 'polypeptide(L)'
;MNLVTPEAFVLGLSAIGAAFTMVAALGIGIGQGLIGMKGVEGVARQPEAKSDILQTMLVGQAVTETTGIFAFIISIVLLFANPFIGLL
;
A
#
# COMPACT_ATOMS: atom_id res chain seq x y z
N MET A 1 2.24 -17.75 37.06
CA MET A 1 2.35 -18.05 35.62
C MET A 1 1.81 -16.82 34.90
N ASN A 2 2.65 -16.03 34.24
CA ASN A 2 2.16 -14.89 33.46
C ASN A 2 1.31 -15.45 32.31
N LEU A 3 0.06 -15.01 32.22
CA LEU A 3 -0.90 -15.48 31.22
C LEU A 3 -0.50 -15.09 29.78
N VAL A 4 0.45 -14.15 29.63
CA VAL A 4 0.98 -13.68 28.34
C VAL A 4 2.48 -13.49 28.48
N THR A 5 3.27 -14.06 27.56
CA THR A 5 4.71 -13.83 27.50
C THR A 5 5.00 -12.48 26.82
N PRO A 6 6.13 -11.81 27.11
CA PRO A 6 6.50 -10.56 26.45
C PRO A 6 6.51 -10.68 24.92
N GLU A 7 6.96 -11.81 24.39
CA GLU A 7 6.99 -12.10 22.95
C GLU A 7 5.57 -12.16 22.38
N ALA A 8 4.66 -12.87 23.06
CA ALA A 8 3.27 -12.97 22.63
C ALA A 8 2.58 -11.59 22.61
N PHE A 9 2.88 -10.73 23.58
CA PHE A 9 2.37 -9.37 23.63
C PHE A 9 2.89 -8.51 22.46
N VAL A 10 4.20 -8.54 22.20
CA VAL A 10 4.83 -7.79 21.10
C VAL A 10 4.36 -8.28 19.74
N LEU A 11 4.26 -9.59 19.52
CA LEU A 11 3.73 -10.17 18.28
C LEU A 11 2.27 -9.77 18.05
N GLY A 12 1.43 -9.79 19.10
CA GLY A 12 0.05 -9.35 19.02
C GLY A 12 -0.09 -7.90 18.58
N LEU A 13 0.68 -6.99 19.17
CA LEU A 13 0.70 -5.58 18.78
C LEU A 13 1.29 -5.37 17.38
N SER A 14 2.29 -6.15 17.00
CA SER A 14 2.90 -6.10 15.66
C SER A 14 1.92 -6.52 14.58
N ALA A 15 1.10 -7.54 14.83
CA ALA A 15 0.04 -7.96 13.91
C ALA A 15 -1.04 -6.87 13.73
N ILE A 16 -1.39 -6.18 14.81
CA ILE A 16 -2.30 -5.02 14.74
C ILE A 16 -1.65 -3.90 13.92
N GLY A 17 -0.40 -3.55 14.21
CA GLY A 17 0.35 -2.54 13.45
C GLY A 17 0.43 -2.86 11.96
N ALA A 18 0.70 -4.13 11.62
CA ALA A 18 0.75 -4.63 10.24
C ALA A 18 -0.59 -4.51 9.51
N ALA A 19 -1.72 -4.66 10.22
CA ALA A 19 -3.05 -4.44 9.64
C ALA A 19 -3.34 -2.93 9.44
N PHE A 20 -2.94 -2.09 10.39
CA PHE A 20 -3.15 -0.64 10.30
C PHE A 20 -2.37 0.01 9.15
N THR A 21 -1.14 -0.44 8.87
CA THR A 21 -0.39 0.09 7.72
C THR A 21 -1.13 -0.16 6.39
N MET A 22 -1.82 -1.30 6.27
CA MET A 22 -2.57 -1.66 5.06
C MET A 22 -3.83 -0.83 4.82
N VAL A 23 -4.28 -0.02 5.79
CA VAL A 23 -5.34 0.98 5.56
C VAL A 23 -4.94 1.98 4.46
N ALA A 24 -3.64 2.20 4.24
CA ALA A 24 -3.13 3.01 3.14
C ALA A 24 -3.64 2.55 1.75
N ALA A 25 -3.98 1.27 1.59
CA ALA A 25 -4.53 0.72 0.34
C ALA A 25 -5.84 1.41 -0.09
N LEU A 26 -6.62 1.96 0.84
CA LEU A 26 -7.85 2.69 0.52
C LEU A 26 -7.54 3.98 -0.27
N GLY A 27 -6.55 4.75 0.17
CA GLY A 27 -6.14 5.99 -0.50
C GLY A 27 -5.62 5.71 -1.92
N ILE A 28 -4.89 4.62 -2.09
CA ILE A 28 -4.33 4.18 -3.37
C ILE A 28 -5.43 3.76 -4.33
N GLY A 29 -6.36 2.92 -3.88
CA GLY A 29 -7.49 2.49 -4.70
C GLY A 29 -8.32 3.67 -5.20
N ILE A 30 -8.56 4.67 -4.34
CA ILE A 30 -9.24 5.91 -4.74
C ILE A 30 -8.40 6.70 -5.74
N GLY A 31 -7.11 6.93 -5.45
CA GLY A 31 -6.22 7.72 -6.31
C GLY A 31 -6.07 7.10 -7.71
N GLN A 32 -5.83 5.80 -7.78
CA GLN A 32 -5.72 5.07 -9.05
C GLN A 32 -7.04 5.04 -9.81
N GLY A 33 -8.18 4.92 -9.11
CA GLY A 33 -9.50 5.03 -9.72
C GLY A 33 -9.73 6.38 -10.39
N LEU A 34 -9.31 7.48 -9.75
CA LEU A 34 -9.39 8.83 -10.32
C LEU A 34 -8.46 9.01 -11.52
N ILE A 35 -7.22 8.51 -11.44
CA ILE A 35 -6.27 8.54 -12.55
C ILE A 35 -6.80 7.74 -13.75
N GLY A 36 -7.32 6.54 -13.51
CA GLY A 36 -7.93 5.69 -14.53
C GLY A 36 -9.14 6.34 -15.18
N MET A 37 -10.05 6.93 -14.39
CA MET A 37 -11.20 7.68 -14.90
C MET A 37 -10.76 8.81 -15.84
N LYS A 38 -9.74 9.58 -15.45
CA LYS A 38 -9.21 10.68 -16.28
C LYS A 38 -8.50 10.17 -17.54
N GLY A 39 -7.82 9.04 -17.46
CA GLY A 39 -7.26 8.37 -18.63
C GLY A 39 -8.33 7.96 -19.63
N VAL A 40 -9.41 7.32 -19.17
CA VAL A 40 -10.55 6.92 -20.03
C VAL A 40 -11.22 8.14 -20.66
N GLU A 41 -11.49 9.19 -19.87
CA GLU A 41 -12.07 10.44 -20.36
C GLU A 41 -11.16 11.10 -21.42
N GLY A 42 -9.84 11.12 -21.19
CA GLY A 42 -8.86 11.64 -22.12
C GLY A 42 -8.86 10.89 -23.45
N VAL A 43 -8.78 9.55 -23.42
CA VAL A 43 -8.80 8.71 -24.62
C VAL A 43 -10.11 8.87 -25.41
N ALA A 44 -11.24 9.00 -24.71
CA ALA A 44 -12.53 9.21 -25.37
C ALA A 44 -12.62 10.57 -26.08
N ARG A 45 -11.99 11.62 -25.53
CA ARG A 45 -11.97 12.97 -26.11
C ARG A 45 -10.93 13.14 -27.20
N GLN A 46 -9.79 12.47 -27.09
CA GLN A 46 -8.65 12.55 -28.02
C GLN A 46 -8.10 11.15 -28.35
N PRO A 47 -8.79 10.38 -29.20
CA PRO A 47 -8.36 9.03 -29.57
C PRO A 47 -6.98 8.96 -30.23
N GLU A 48 -6.59 10.02 -30.96
CA GLU A 48 -5.29 10.17 -31.60
C GLU A 48 -4.12 10.24 -30.61
N ALA A 49 -4.37 10.74 -29.39
CA ALA A 49 -3.37 10.86 -28.33
C ALA A 49 -3.38 9.67 -27.35
N LYS A 50 -4.08 8.57 -27.70
CA LYS A 50 -4.28 7.42 -26.81
C LYS A 50 -3.00 6.89 -26.18
N SER A 51 -1.92 6.77 -26.96
CA SER A 51 -0.64 6.23 -26.48
C SER A 51 -0.06 7.09 -25.35
N ASP A 52 0.00 8.41 -25.57
CA ASP A 52 0.60 9.36 -24.62
C ASP A 52 -0.24 9.48 -23.35
N ILE A 53 -1.58 9.45 -23.49
CA ILE A 53 -2.51 9.46 -22.36
C ILE A 53 -2.32 8.20 -21.51
N LEU A 54 -2.24 7.02 -22.13
CA LEU A 54 -2.01 5.77 -21.41
C LEU A 54 -0.65 5.75 -20.72
N GLN A 55 0.41 6.25 -21.37
CA GLN A 55 1.73 6.36 -20.74
C GLN A 55 1.69 7.28 -19.51
N THR A 56 1.08 8.45 -19.64
CA THR A 56 0.96 9.41 -18.52
C THR A 56 0.11 8.84 -17.38
N MET A 57 -0.99 8.15 -17.71
CA MET A 57 -1.85 7.46 -16.75
C MET A 57 -1.08 6.39 -15.97
N LEU A 58 -0.32 5.54 -16.67
CA LEU A 58 0.49 4.48 -16.04
C LEU A 58 1.58 5.04 -15.13
N VAL A 59 2.24 6.13 -15.53
CA VAL A 59 3.20 6.83 -14.67
C VAL A 59 2.51 7.36 -13.40
N GLY A 60 1.34 7.99 -13.53
CA GLY A 60 0.56 8.46 -12.38
C GLY A 60 0.15 7.31 -11.44
N GLN A 61 -0.32 6.20 -12.00
CA GLN A 61 -0.70 5.01 -11.23
C GLN A 61 0.50 4.40 -10.50
N ALA A 62 1.66 4.31 -11.16
CA ALA A 62 2.89 3.80 -10.57
C ALA A 62 3.36 4.67 -9.39
N VAL A 63 3.33 6.00 -9.54
CA VAL A 63 3.66 6.93 -8.45
C VAL A 63 2.69 6.77 -7.28
N THR A 64 1.39 6.63 -7.57
CA THR A 64 0.35 6.45 -6.54
C THR A 64 0.54 5.16 -5.75
N GLU A 65 1.00 4.09 -6.41
CA GLU A 65 1.22 2.77 -5.79
C GLU A 65 2.37 2.75 -4.77
N THR A 66 3.35 3.67 -4.88
CA THR A 66 4.57 3.64 -4.05
C THR A 66 4.31 3.65 -2.54
N THR A 67 3.27 4.36 -2.10
CA THR A 67 2.87 4.40 -0.69
C THR A 67 2.34 3.05 -0.19
N GLY A 68 1.71 2.27 -1.08
CA GLY A 68 1.21 0.93 -0.79
C GLY A 68 2.34 -0.07 -0.66
N ILE A 69 3.37 0.07 -1.51
CA ILE A 69 4.59 -0.73 -1.40
C ILE A 69 5.27 -0.47 -0.06
N PHE A 70 5.37 0.77 0.40
CA PHE A 70 5.93 1.06 1.73
C PHE A 70 5.10 0.46 2.86
N ALA A 71 3.78 0.61 2.83
CA ALA A 71 2.88 0.01 3.82
C ALA A 71 2.98 -1.53 3.86
N PHE A 72 3.07 -2.16 2.68
CA PHE A 72 3.23 -3.59 2.51
C PHE A 72 4.58 -4.09 3.04
N ILE A 73 5.68 -3.39 2.74
CA ILE A 73 7.01 -3.72 3.27
C ILE A 73 7.00 -3.68 4.79
N ILE A 74 6.47 -2.62 5.40
CA ILE A 74 6.40 -2.52 6.87
C ILE A 74 5.52 -3.63 7.46
N SER A 75 4.40 -3.96 6.82
CA SER A 75 3.53 -5.07 7.23
C SER A 75 4.28 -6.42 7.22
N ILE A 76 4.99 -6.72 6.13
CA ILE A 76 5.81 -7.95 6.03
C ILE A 76 6.92 -7.96 7.08
N VAL A 77 7.60 -6.84 7.31
CA VAL A 77 8.66 -6.75 8.32
C VAL A 77 8.11 -7.05 9.71
N LEU A 78 6.96 -6.48 10.09
CA LEU A 78 6.34 -6.74 11.39
C LEU A 78 5.90 -8.19 11.58
N LEU A 79 5.49 -8.88 10.51
CA LEU A 79 4.99 -10.25 10.55
C LEU A 79 6.08 -11.32 10.43
N PHE A 80 7.07 -11.11 9.57
CA PHE A 80 8.04 -12.14 9.17
C PHE A 80 9.49 -11.83 9.54
N ALA A 81 9.81 -10.57 9.84
CA ALA A 81 11.16 -10.13 10.19
C ALA A 81 11.12 -9.15 11.37
N ASN A 82 10.36 -9.51 12.41
CA ASN A 82 9.99 -8.60 13.48
C ASN A 82 11.23 -8.10 14.26
N PRO A 83 11.56 -6.80 14.19
CA PRO A 83 12.80 -6.28 14.78
C PRO A 83 12.74 -6.19 16.31
N PHE A 84 11.57 -6.31 16.92
CA PHE A 84 11.39 -6.13 18.36
C PHE A 84 11.67 -7.40 19.16
N ILE A 85 11.57 -8.58 18.53
CA ILE A 85 11.77 -9.86 19.21
C ILE A 85 13.21 -10.02 19.72
N GLY A 86 14.21 -9.57 18.97
CA GLY A 86 15.61 -9.61 19.41
C GLY A 86 15.98 -8.59 20.50
N LEU A 87 15.04 -7.73 20.90
CA LEU A 87 15.21 -6.72 21.95
C LEU A 87 14.56 -7.13 23.28
N LEU A 88 13.84 -8.26 23.30
CA LEU A 88 13.24 -8.87 24.49
C LEU A 88 14.28 -9.73 25.23
#